data_AF-A0ABD1JZ58-F1
#
_entry.id   AF-A0ABD1JZ58-F1
#
_cell.length_a   1.000
_cell.length_b   1.000
_cell.length_c   1.000
_cell.angle_alpha   90.00
_cell.angle_beta   90.00
_cell.angle_gamma   90.00
#
_symmetry.space_group_name_H-M   'P 1'
#
loop_
_entity.id
_entity.type
_entity.pdbx_description
1 polymer ?
#
loop_
_entity_poly.entity_id
_entity_poly.type
_entity_poly.pdbx_seq_one_letter_code
_entity_poly.pdbx_strand_id
1 'polypeptide(L)'
;MEVLIPCWCLPHSSSERRLSQSVHVQQRLTGCELLDSDQPGSMAVKDAFNGQSGDQLSFTNDQHSFWSQWQWPAMWDKLQFGQVKWLYENLYHPICMRTLRTYLHKHKNRIMRKANEPSAIPVPIVSSVAILLLLGLAGAAAAAALIVWRRRHTDTGSQASLKDYTATPSAEQS
;
A
#
# COMPACT_ATOMS: atom_id res chain seq x y z
N MET A 1 1.84 -1.01 34.72
CA MET A 1 2.17 0.35 35.22
C MET A 1 1.65 1.32 34.16
N GLU A 2 0.39 1.71 34.28
CA GLU A 2 -0.19 2.78 33.44
C GLU A 2 0.40 4.10 33.92
N VAL A 3 1.53 4.49 33.35
CA VAL A 3 2.00 5.86 33.51
C VAL A 3 1.20 6.66 32.51
N LEU A 4 0.16 7.33 33.02
CA LEU A 4 -0.55 8.39 32.31
C LEU A 4 0.47 9.41 31.81
N ILE A 5 0.94 9.25 30.58
CA ILE A 5 1.34 10.41 29.79
C ILE A 5 0.00 11.07 29.50
N PRO A 6 -0.32 12.19 30.15
CA PRO A 6 -1.64 12.73 29.99
C PRO A 6 -1.81 13.09 28.52
N CYS A 7 -2.72 12.39 27.87
CA CYS A 7 -3.25 12.78 26.58
C CYS A 7 -4.08 14.05 26.81
N TRP A 8 -3.40 15.18 26.98
CA TRP A 8 -4.07 16.47 26.92
C TRP A 8 -4.42 16.69 25.46
N CYS A 9 -5.62 16.26 25.09
CA CYS A 9 -6.33 16.82 23.94
C CYS A 9 -6.26 18.34 24.11
N LEU A 10 -5.64 19.02 23.15
CA LEU A 10 -5.52 20.45 23.22
C LEU A 10 -6.91 21.10 23.19
N PRO A 11 -7.16 22.17 23.99
CA PRO A 11 -8.47 22.79 24.08
C PRO A 11 -8.87 23.62 22.86
N HIS A 12 -8.08 23.65 21.79
CA HIS A 12 -8.41 24.44 20.59
C HIS A 12 -9.42 23.78 19.64
N SER A 13 -10.19 22.81 20.16
CA SER A 13 -11.44 22.36 19.56
C SER A 13 -12.60 22.29 20.55
N SER A 14 -12.40 22.68 21.82
CA SER A 14 -13.40 22.50 22.88
C SER A 14 -13.74 23.75 23.68
N SER A 15 -13.08 24.89 23.48
CA SER A 15 -13.50 26.16 24.13
C SER A 15 -14.54 26.96 23.33
N GLU A 16 -14.85 26.56 22.09
CA GLU A 16 -15.93 27.15 21.29
C GLU A 16 -16.53 26.09 20.37
N ARG A 17 -17.46 25.29 20.90
CA ARG A 17 -18.46 24.61 20.07
C ARG A 17 -19.56 24.04 20.95
N ARG A 18 -20.81 24.34 20.57
CA ARG A 18 -21.95 23.47 20.87
C ARG A 18 -21.48 22.02 20.76
N LEU A 19 -21.67 21.25 21.82
CA LEU A 19 -21.24 19.86 21.92
C LEU A 19 -21.89 19.08 20.76
N SER A 20 -21.17 18.95 19.65
CA SER A 20 -21.54 18.02 18.59
C SER A 20 -21.16 16.66 19.12
N GLN A 21 -22.05 15.68 19.01
CA GLN A 21 -21.82 14.28 19.39
C GLN A 21 -20.80 13.59 18.46
N SER A 22 -19.71 14.27 18.10
CA SER A 22 -18.69 13.74 17.21
C SER A 22 -17.70 12.90 18.01
N VAL A 23 -17.49 11.67 17.55
CA VAL A 23 -16.41 10.80 18.05
C VAL A 23 -15.10 11.27 17.43
N HIS A 24 -14.08 11.42 18.27
CA HIS A 24 -12.71 11.73 17.85
C HIS A 24 -11.77 10.60 18.24
N VAL A 25 -10.71 10.41 17.45
CA VAL A 25 -9.74 9.32 17.62
C VAL A 25 -8.35 9.90 17.82
N GLN A 26 -7.67 9.47 18.88
CA GLN A 26 -6.24 9.70 19.08
C GLN A 26 -5.48 8.40 18.83
N GLN A 27 -4.37 8.49 18.11
CA GLN A 27 -3.48 7.38 17.81
C GLN A 27 -2.08 7.75 18.28
N ARG A 28 -1.41 6.82 18.95
CA ARG A 28 -0.02 6.98 19.39
C ARG A 28 0.79 5.75 19.01
N LEU A 29 1.92 5.97 18.36
CA LEU A 29 2.94 4.95 18.12
C LEU A 29 4.15 5.29 18.96
N THR A 30 4.60 4.34 19.79
CA THR A 30 5.80 4.48 20.62
C THR A 30 6.68 3.25 20.44
N GLY A 31 7.97 3.46 20.22
CA GLY A 31 8.92 2.36 20.06
C GLY A 31 10.36 2.80 20.23
N CYS A 32 11.22 1.84 20.53
CA CYS A 32 12.67 1.98 20.54
C CYS A 32 13.29 1.04 19.52
N GLU A 33 14.46 1.42 19.03
CA GLU A 33 15.23 0.67 18.06
C GLU A 33 16.43 0.00 18.74
N LEU A 34 16.77 -1.20 18.29
CA LEU A 34 18.01 -1.88 18.63
C LEU A 34 18.86 -1.93 17.36
N LEU A 35 20.04 -1.34 17.42
CA LEU A 35 20.98 -1.31 16.31
C LEU A 35 21.77 -2.62 16.22
N ASP A 36 22.60 -2.73 15.20
CA ASP A 36 23.54 -3.84 15.06
C ASP A 36 24.43 -3.97 16.31
N SER A 37 24.84 -5.21 16.59
CA SER A 37 25.66 -5.55 17.77
C SER A 37 25.01 -5.23 19.12
N ASP A 38 23.67 -5.27 19.21
CA ASP A 38 22.91 -5.08 20.45
C ASP A 38 23.07 -3.67 21.08
N GLN A 39 23.49 -2.70 20.27
CA GLN A 39 23.64 -1.31 20.69
C GLN A 39 22.27 -0.61 20.77
N PRO A 40 22.01 0.20 21.81
CA PRO A 40 20.75 0.91 21.94
C PRO A 40 20.61 1.97 20.84
N GLY A 41 19.47 1.95 20.14
CA GLY A 41 19.10 2.94 19.14
C GLY A 41 18.19 4.04 19.69
N SER A 42 17.58 4.76 18.77
CA SER A 42 16.65 5.85 19.09
C SER A 42 15.31 5.33 19.64
N MET A 43 14.64 6.16 20.42
CA MET A 43 13.22 5.99 20.76
C MET A 43 12.41 7.09 20.08
N ALA A 44 11.23 6.75 19.60
CA ALA A 44 10.32 7.68 18.96
C ALA A 44 8.90 7.53 19.48
N VAL A 45 8.20 8.65 19.56
CA VAL A 45 6.75 8.74 19.77
C VAL A 45 6.14 9.58 18.66
N LYS A 46 5.09 9.06 18.03
CA LYS A 46 4.34 9.73 16.99
C LYS A 46 2.88 9.74 17.38
N ASP A 47 2.29 10.92 17.42
CA ASP A 47 0.87 11.11 17.66
C ASP A 47 0.14 11.44 16.36
N ALA A 48 -1.12 11.02 16.27
CA ALA A 48 -2.04 11.41 15.22
C ALA A 48 -3.45 11.61 15.82
N PHE A 49 -4.22 12.54 15.24
CA PHE A 49 -5.58 12.86 15.67
C PHE A 49 -6.53 12.84 14.48
N ASN A 50 -7.62 12.07 14.58
CA ASN A 50 -8.56 11.81 13.49
C ASN A 50 -7.87 11.38 12.18
N GLY A 51 -6.82 10.55 12.29
CA GLY A 51 -6.02 10.09 11.14
C GLY A 51 -5.03 11.11 10.57
N GLN A 52 -4.97 12.34 11.12
CA GLN A 52 -3.98 13.34 10.74
C GLN A 52 -2.75 13.22 11.61
N SER A 53 -1.57 13.08 10.98
CA SER A 53 -0.29 13.09 11.67
C SER A 53 -0.13 14.34 12.52
N GLY A 54 0.51 14.17 13.67
CA GLY A 54 0.62 15.19 14.68
C GLY A 54 2.03 15.35 15.22
N ASP A 55 2.10 15.48 16.54
CA ASP A 55 3.35 15.72 17.23
C ASP A 55 4.25 14.48 17.15
N GLN A 56 5.53 14.72 16.89
CA GLN A 56 6.55 13.69 16.90
C GLN A 56 7.63 14.05 17.89
N LEU A 57 7.99 13.10 18.75
CA LEU A 57 9.10 13.15 19.68
C LEU A 57 10.10 12.07 19.31
N SER A 58 11.39 12.40 19.30
CA SER A 58 12.47 11.43 19.15
C SER A 58 13.55 11.69 20.19
N PHE A 59 14.08 10.61 20.73
CA PHE A 59 15.19 10.62 21.67
C PHE A 59 16.31 9.71 21.14
N THR A 60 17.51 10.25 21.02
CA THR A 60 18.69 9.47 20.64
C THR A 60 19.74 9.51 21.75
N ASN A 61 20.23 8.32 22.12
CA ASN A 61 21.11 8.12 23.27
C ASN A 61 22.55 8.61 23.02
N ASP A 62 22.98 8.67 21.76
CA ASP A 62 24.33 9.11 21.35
C ASP A 62 24.58 10.61 21.60
N GLN A 63 23.53 11.43 21.61
CA GLN A 63 23.61 12.88 21.75
C GLN A 63 22.78 13.43 22.92
N HIS A 64 22.09 12.57 23.68
CA HIS A 64 21.00 12.98 24.59
C HIS A 64 20.04 13.99 23.93
N SER A 65 19.88 13.83 22.61
CA SER A 65 19.17 14.79 21.78
C SER A 65 17.71 14.38 21.82
N PHE A 66 16.91 15.29 22.40
CA PHE A 66 15.47 15.20 22.39
C PHE A 66 14.98 16.16 21.31
N TRP A 67 14.46 15.60 20.22
CA TRP A 67 13.90 16.36 19.12
C TRP A 67 12.38 16.26 19.14
N SER A 68 11.73 17.37 18.81
CA SER A 68 10.28 17.45 18.77
C SER A 68 9.81 18.26 17.55
N GLN A 69 8.91 17.71 16.76
CA GLN A 69 8.15 18.45 15.74
C GLN A 69 6.71 18.59 16.21
N TRP A 70 6.35 19.82 16.55
CA TRP A 70 5.01 20.18 17.00
C TRP A 70 4.18 20.60 15.78
N GLN A 71 3.12 19.85 15.51
CA GLN A 71 2.19 20.16 14.41
C GLN A 71 0.87 20.70 14.95
N TRP A 72 0.51 20.32 16.18
CA TRP A 72 -0.64 20.88 16.87
C TRP A 72 -0.18 22.05 17.75
N PRO A 73 -1.07 22.98 18.13
CA PRO A 73 -0.72 24.09 19.01
C PRO A 73 -0.44 23.61 20.45
N ALA A 74 0.59 22.78 20.65
CA ALA A 74 1.03 22.24 21.93
C ALA A 74 1.43 23.39 22.88
N MET A 75 0.54 23.76 23.81
CA MET A 75 0.86 24.65 24.93
C MET A 75 1.64 23.89 25.99
N TRP A 76 2.73 23.23 25.60
CA TRP A 76 3.64 22.62 26.54
C TRP A 76 4.56 23.72 27.02
N ASP A 77 4.39 24.14 28.27
CA ASP A 77 5.37 25.02 28.89
C ASP A 77 6.72 24.29 29.07
N LYS A 78 7.76 25.06 29.37
CA LYS A 78 9.13 24.54 29.52
C LYS A 78 9.24 23.46 30.61
N LEU A 79 8.41 23.54 31.65
CA LEU A 79 8.43 22.59 32.76
C LEU A 79 7.81 21.25 32.35
N GLN A 80 6.66 21.28 31.68
CA GLN A 80 5.99 20.12 31.10
C GLN A 80 6.93 19.40 30.12
N PHE A 81 7.56 20.15 29.22
CA PHE A 81 8.53 19.60 28.27
C PHE A 81 9.71 18.94 28.99
N GLY A 82 10.25 19.58 30.03
CA GLY A 82 11.34 19.03 30.83
C GLY A 82 10.96 17.72 31.54
N GLN A 83 9.77 17.64 32.12
CA GLN A 83 9.26 16.43 32.76
C GLN A 83 9.10 15.28 31.77
N VAL A 84 8.53 15.56 30.59
CA VAL A 84 8.33 14.54 29.57
C VAL A 84 9.66 14.07 28.99
N LYS A 85 10.58 15.00 28.70
CA LYS A 85 11.94 14.65 28.29
C LYS A 85 12.58 13.70 29.32
N TRP A 86 12.59 14.09 30.61
CA TRP A 86 13.17 13.25 31.67
C TRP A 86 12.54 11.86 31.74
N LEU A 87 11.22 11.77 31.58
CA LEU A 87 10.48 10.51 31.62
C LEU A 87 10.85 9.59 30.45
N TYR A 88 10.97 10.12 29.23
CA TYR A 88 11.41 9.34 28.08
C TYR A 88 12.85 8.87 28.21
N GLU A 89 13.74 9.75 28.68
CA GLU A 89 15.16 9.46 28.86
C GLU A 89 15.41 8.42 29.95
N ASN A 90 14.79 8.58 31.12
CA ASN A 90 15.19 7.84 32.32
C ASN A 90 14.26 6.67 32.66
N LEU A 91 13.03 6.66 32.14
CA LEU A 91 12.06 5.60 32.42
C LEU A 91 11.73 4.79 31.17
N TYR A 92 11.21 5.43 30.12
CA TYR A 92 10.67 4.69 28.99
C TYR A 92 11.74 4.06 28.10
N HIS A 93 12.80 4.79 27.76
CA HIS A 93 13.88 4.25 26.92
C HIS A 93 14.53 3.01 27.56
N PRO A 94 14.95 3.02 28.84
CA PRO A 94 15.49 1.82 29.49
C PRO A 94 14.53 0.63 29.54
N ILE A 95 13.25 0.88 29.84
CA ILE A 95 12.22 -0.18 29.88
C ILE A 95 11.99 -0.76 28.48
N CYS A 96 11.89 0.09 27.47
CA CYS A 96 11.69 -0.34 26.08
C CYS A 96 12.88 -1.18 25.61
N MET A 97 14.11 -0.69 25.80
CA MET A 97 15.32 -1.42 25.38
C MET A 97 15.45 -2.77 26.07
N ARG A 98 15.20 -2.83 27.39
CA ARG A 98 15.20 -4.10 28.14
C ARG A 98 14.18 -5.07 27.56
N THR A 99 12.95 -4.61 27.35
CA THR A 99 11.86 -5.44 26.82
C THR A 99 12.16 -5.95 25.41
N LEU A 100 12.63 -5.05 24.53
CA LEU A 100 13.01 -5.37 23.16
C LEU A 100 14.12 -6.42 23.12
N ARG A 101 15.19 -6.25 23.91
CA ARG A 101 16.27 -7.23 24.02
C ARG A 101 15.78 -8.59 24.49
N THR A 102 14.98 -8.64 25.55
CA THR A 102 14.41 -9.89 26.05
C THR A 102 13.55 -10.58 25.00
N TYR A 103 12.71 -9.83 24.29
CA TYR A 103 11.85 -10.36 23.24
C TYR A 103 12.66 -10.92 22.06
N LEU A 104 13.64 -10.16 21.57
CA LEU A 104 14.53 -10.57 20.48
C LEU A 104 15.39 -11.78 20.88
N HIS A 105 15.88 -11.85 22.11
CA HIS A 105 16.61 -13.01 22.61
C HIS A 105 15.75 -14.27 22.61
N LYS A 106 14.51 -14.18 23.14
CA LYS A 106 13.57 -15.30 23.23
C LYS A 106 13.10 -15.79 21.86
N HIS A 107 12.94 -14.88 20.90
CA HIS A 107 12.38 -15.18 19.58
C HIS A 107 13.39 -15.07 18.44
N LYS A 108 14.69 -15.05 18.74
CA LYS A 108 15.79 -14.84 17.78
C LYS A 108 15.66 -15.72 16.55
N ASN A 109 15.45 -17.02 16.73
CA ASN A 109 15.38 -17.98 15.62
C ASN A 109 14.17 -17.75 14.71
N ARG A 110 13.08 -17.17 15.25
CA ARG A 110 11.87 -16.87 14.48
C ARG A 110 11.97 -15.53 13.76
N ILE A 111 12.55 -14.51 14.41
CA ILE A 111 12.62 -13.14 13.91
C ILE A 111 13.81 -12.95 12.96
N MET A 112 14.96 -13.55 13.27
CA MET A 112 16.18 -13.46 12.47
C MET A 112 16.24 -14.50 11.35
N ARG A 113 15.19 -15.31 11.16
CA ARG A 113 15.11 -16.17 9.98
C ARG A 113 14.99 -15.23 8.78
N LYS A 114 16.11 -15.01 8.09
CA LYS A 114 16.12 -14.37 6.78
C LYS A 114 15.08 -15.11 5.95
N ALA A 115 14.00 -14.43 5.58
CA ALA A 115 13.17 -14.91 4.51
C ALA A 115 14.10 -14.91 3.30
N ASN A 116 14.69 -16.07 3.00
CA ASN A 116 15.12 -16.31 1.64
C ASN A 116 13.82 -16.26 0.86
N GLU A 117 13.47 -15.08 0.35
CA GLU A 117 12.56 -15.02 -0.78
C GLU A 117 13.23 -15.90 -1.84
N PRO A 118 12.65 -17.06 -2.22
CA PRO A 118 12.99 -17.56 -3.52
C PRO A 118 12.57 -16.44 -4.49
N SER A 119 13.53 -15.89 -5.21
CA SER A 119 13.32 -14.96 -6.33
C SER A 119 12.49 -15.57 -7.48
N ALA A 120 11.80 -16.67 -7.23
CA ALA A 120 10.75 -17.20 -8.07
C ALA A 120 9.49 -16.37 -7.82
N ILE A 121 9.38 -15.25 -8.55
CA ILE A 121 8.10 -14.71 -8.97
C ILE A 121 7.23 -15.92 -9.35
N PRO A 122 6.04 -16.12 -8.74
CA PRO A 122 5.18 -17.19 -9.18
C PRO A 122 4.94 -16.98 -10.67
N VAL A 123 4.90 -18.08 -11.41
CA VAL A 123 4.87 -18.09 -12.87
C VAL A 123 3.51 -17.67 -13.49
N PRO A 124 2.40 -17.28 -12.79
CA PRO A 124 1.15 -17.08 -13.51
C PRO A 124 1.10 -15.78 -14.32
N ILE A 125 1.96 -14.78 -14.05
CA ILE A 125 1.91 -13.50 -14.77
C ILE A 125 2.47 -13.63 -16.19
N VAL A 126 3.61 -14.33 -16.37
CA VAL A 126 4.20 -14.58 -17.70
C VAL A 126 3.32 -15.52 -18.53
N SER A 127 2.67 -16.49 -17.88
CA SER A 127 1.72 -17.39 -18.53
C SER A 127 0.49 -16.63 -19.05
N SER A 128 -0.06 -15.70 -18.26
CA SER A 128 -1.26 -14.94 -18.66
C SER A 128 -1.03 -14.04 -19.88
N VAL A 129 0.13 -13.37 -19.97
CA VAL A 129 0.46 -12.53 -21.14
C VAL A 129 0.67 -13.39 -22.39
N ALA A 130 1.35 -14.53 -22.27
CA ALA A 130 1.54 -15.46 -23.38
C ALA A 130 0.21 -16.03 -23.90
N ILE A 131 -0.72 -16.38 -22.99
CA ILE A 131 -2.06 -16.86 -23.36
C ILE A 131 -2.85 -15.78 -24.09
N LEU A 132 -2.84 -14.53 -23.60
CA LEU A 132 -3.53 -13.42 -24.25
C LEU A 132 -2.96 -13.13 -25.65
N LEU A 133 -1.64 -13.18 -25.82
CA LEU A 133 -1.00 -13.02 -27.12
C LEU A 133 -1.36 -14.16 -28.08
N LEU A 134 -1.35 -15.42 -27.63
CA LEU A 134 -1.73 -16.57 -28.45
C LEU A 134 -3.20 -16.52 -28.87
N LEU A 135 -4.11 -16.19 -27.96
CA LEU A 135 -5.53 -16.01 -28.26
C LEU A 135 -5.77 -14.84 -29.22
N GLY A 136 -5.04 -13.73 -29.05
CA GLY A 136 -5.09 -12.58 -29.95
C GLY A 136 -4.65 -12.92 -31.38
N LEU A 137 -3.53 -13.64 -31.53
CA LEU A 137 -3.02 -14.07 -32.83
C LEU A 137 -3.96 -15.07 -33.53
N ALA A 138 -4.49 -16.04 -32.78
CA ALA A 138 -5.46 -16.99 -33.31
C ALA A 138 -6.76 -16.30 -33.76
N GLY A 139 -7.26 -15.35 -32.96
CA GLY A 139 -8.44 -14.56 -33.31
C GLY A 139 -8.25 -13.71 -34.57
N ALA A 140 -7.10 -13.05 -34.72
CA ALA A 140 -6.79 -12.26 -35.91
C ALA A 140 -6.70 -13.12 -37.18
N ALA A 141 -6.08 -14.31 -37.10
CA ALA A 141 -6.00 -15.24 -38.22
C ALA A 141 -7.38 -15.76 -38.65
N ALA A 142 -8.25 -16.11 -37.69
CA ALA A 142 -9.62 -16.54 -37.96
C ALA A 142 -10.46 -15.43 -38.60
N ALA A 143 -10.33 -14.20 -38.11
CA ALA A 143 -11.00 -13.04 -38.70
C ALA A 143 -10.53 -12.79 -40.15
N ALA A 144 -9.22 -12.84 -40.41
CA ALA A 144 -8.68 -12.71 -41.76
C ALA A 144 -9.18 -13.81 -42.70
N ALA A 145 -9.22 -15.07 -42.23
CA ALA A 145 -9.76 -16.19 -42.99
C ALA A 145 -11.26 -16.02 -43.31
N LEU A 146 -12.06 -15.55 -42.33
CA LEU A 146 -13.48 -15.26 -42.53
C LEU A 146 -13.71 -14.10 -43.52
N ILE A 147 -12.88 -13.05 -43.45
CA ILE A 147 -12.94 -11.92 -44.39
C ILE A 147 -12.60 -12.40 -45.81
N VAL A 148 -11.55 -13.21 -45.98
CA VAL A 148 -11.18 -13.78 -47.28
C VAL A 148 -12.25 -14.73 -47.80
N TRP A 149 -12.82 -15.58 -46.95
CA TRP A 149 -13.89 -16.52 -47.32
C TRP A 149 -15.17 -15.77 -47.75
N ARG A 150 -15.60 -14.75 -46.99
CA ARG A 150 -16.73 -13.89 -47.39
C ARG A 150 -16.48 -13.21 -48.72
N ARG A 151 -15.27 -12.66 -48.94
CA ARG A 151 -14.92 -11.97 -50.19
C ARG A 151 -14.97 -12.93 -51.40
N ARG A 152 -14.47 -14.16 -51.25
CA ARG A 152 -14.62 -15.20 -52.29
C ARG A 152 -16.08 -15.53 -52.57
N HIS A 153 -16.92 -15.61 -51.55
CA HIS A 153 -18.34 -15.90 -51.74
C HIS A 153 -19.09 -14.76 -52.46
N THR A 154 -18.73 -13.49 -52.20
CA THR A 154 -19.30 -12.35 -52.93
C THR A 154 -18.84 -12.30 -54.39
N ASP A 155 -17.59 -12.67 -54.68
CA ASP A 155 -17.09 -12.73 -56.06
C ASP A 155 -17.70 -13.90 -56.85
N THR A 156 -17.98 -15.03 -56.19
CA THR A 156 -18.61 -16.20 -56.83
C THR A 156 -20.10 -15.96 -57.13
N GLY A 157 -20.78 -15.11 -56.34
CA GLY A 157 -22.16 -14.68 -56.62
C GLY A 157 -22.30 -13.77 -57.85
N SER A 158 -21.24 -13.02 -58.19
CA SER A 158 -21.24 -12.14 -59.37
C SER A 158 -21.04 -12.89 -60.69
N GLN A 159 -20.33 -14.03 -60.66
CA GLN A 159 -20.14 -14.89 -61.84
C GLN A 159 -21.30 -15.88 -62.10
N ALA A 160 -22.16 -16.11 -61.11
CA ALA A 160 -23.38 -16.92 -61.27
C ALA A 160 -24.51 -16.17 -62.01
N SER A 161 -24.49 -14.83 -62.07
CA SER A 161 -25.56 -14.03 -62.68
C SER A 161 -25.36 -13.73 -64.18
N LEU A 162 -24.14 -13.91 -64.74
CA LEU A 162 -23.84 -13.65 -66.16
C LEU A 162 -23.79 -14.92 -67.04
N LYS A 163 -24.03 -16.11 -66.48
CA LYS A 163 -24.14 -17.35 -67.27
C LYS A 163 -25.58 -17.74 -67.63
N ASP A 164 -26.58 -17.08 -67.05
CA ASP A 164 -28.01 -17.38 -67.30
C ASP A 164 -28.70 -16.44 -68.31
N TYR A 165 -28.01 -15.39 -68.77
CA TYR A 165 -28.50 -14.55 -69.86
C TYR A 165 -27.63 -14.78 -71.09
N THR A 166 -28.23 -15.29 -72.16
CA THR A 166 -27.67 -15.51 -73.51
C THR A 166 -27.18 -16.93 -73.83
N ALA A 167 -28.04 -17.92 -73.60
CA ALA A 167 -28.14 -19.07 -74.48
C ALA A 167 -29.63 -19.37 -74.74
N THR A 168 -30.19 -18.78 -75.81
CA THR A 168 -31.52 -19.14 -76.33
C THR A 168 -31.40 -19.47 -77.81
N PRO A 169 -31.61 -20.72 -78.23
CA PRO A 169 -31.97 -21.06 -79.60
C PRO A 169 -33.45 -21.44 -79.73
N SER A 170 -34.05 -20.96 -80.83
CA SER A 170 -35.17 -21.49 -81.64
C SER A 170 -36.41 -22.05 -80.93
N ALA A 171 -37.58 -21.43 -81.06
CA ALA A 171 -38.48 -21.41 -82.24
C ALA A 171 -39.47 -22.60 -82.27
N GLU A 172 -40.74 -22.24 -82.52
CA GLU A 172 -41.90 -23.05 -82.98
C GLU A 172 -42.54 -24.03 -81.97
N GLN A 173 -43.87 -24.19 -81.84
CA GLN A 173 -44.97 -23.96 -82.81
C GLN A 173 -46.33 -24.06 -82.08
N SER A 174 -47.27 -23.13 -82.33
CA SER A 174 -48.64 -23.40 -82.82
C SER A 174 -49.36 -22.10 -83.17
#